data_AF-T1B3B2-F1
#
_entry.id   AF-T1B3B2-F1
#
_cell.length_a   1.000
_cell.length_b   1.000
_cell.length_c   1.000
_cell.angle_alpha   90.00
_cell.angle_beta   90.00
_cell.angle_gamma   90.00
#
_symmetry.space_group_name_H-M   'P 1'
#
loop_
_entity.id
_entity.type
_entity.pdbx_description
1 polymer ?
#
loop_
_entity_poly.entity_id
_entity_poly.type
_entity_poly.pdbx_seq_one_letter_code
_entity_poly.pdbx_strand_id
1 'polypeptide(L)'
;EQLFDVKRVKDAVRIFTSTDQVRCEIGITVGGLKELVQNISRQIAFGQVHRLFHGGYFSSNLSINGELLDFGSFRSLPDWGKSFVMDHVPPFGDEMRLLALIIESLVFH
;
A
#
# COMPACT_ATOMS: atom_id res chain seq x y z
N GLU A 1 22.22 -6.80 -19.66
CA GLU A 1 21.71 -5.53 -19.10
C GLU A 1 21.20 -5.65 -17.66
N GLN A 2 20.33 -6.61 -17.34
CA GLN A 2 19.83 -6.83 -15.95
C GLN A 2 20.90 -7.02 -14.86
N LEU A 3 22.04 -7.65 -15.17
CA LEU A 3 23.15 -7.80 -14.21
C LEU A 3 23.75 -6.46 -13.77
N PHE A 4 23.76 -5.46 -14.67
CA PHE A 4 24.21 -4.11 -14.34
C PHE A 4 23.17 -3.36 -13.51
N ASP A 5 21.88 -3.62 -13.71
CA ASP A 5 20.81 -3.07 -12.86
C ASP A 5 20.87 -3.59 -11.44
N VAL A 6 21.03 -4.90 -11.26
CA VAL A 6 21.18 -5.50 -9.92
C VAL A 6 22.37 -4.87 -9.19
N LYS A 7 23.47 -4.62 -9.89
CA LYS A 7 24.65 -3.97 -9.32
C LYS A 7 24.38 -2.49 -8.96
N ARG A 8 23.70 -1.75 -9.83
CA ARG A 8 23.29 -0.35 -9.58
C ARG A 8 22.36 -0.23 -8.38
N VAL A 9 21.36 -1.10 -8.26
CA VAL A 9 20.45 -1.13 -7.10
C VAL A 9 21.22 -1.42 -5.82
N LYS A 10 22.13 -2.41 -5.83
CA LYS A 10 22.97 -2.72 -4.67
C LYS A 10 23.87 -1.56 -4.26
N ASP A 11 24.50 -0.88 -5.23
CA ASP A 11 25.34 0.27 -4.95
C ASP A 11 24.52 1.46 -4.42
N ALA A 12 23.32 1.70 -4.96
CA ALA A 12 22.40 2.73 -4.47
C ALA A 12 21.94 2.46 -3.03
N VAL A 13 21.54 1.22 -2.72
CA VAL A 13 21.16 0.80 -1.36
C VAL A 13 22.33 0.96 -0.39
N ARG A 14 23.56 0.61 -0.80
CA ARG A 14 24.75 0.81 0.03
C ARG A 14 25.00 2.28 0.34
N ILE A 15 24.89 3.16 -0.66
CA ILE A 15 25.10 4.60 -0.50
C ILE A 15 24.05 5.21 0.42
N PHE A 16 22.78 4.82 0.25
CA PHE A 16 21.70 5.23 1.15
C PHE A 16 22.02 4.77 2.58
N THR A 17 22.22 3.47 2.80
CA THR A 17 22.40 2.93 4.16
C THR A 17 23.67 3.40 4.89
N SER A 18 24.71 3.89 4.18
CA SER A 18 25.99 4.28 4.79
C SER A 18 26.07 5.72 5.32
N THR A 19 25.05 6.54 5.09
CA THR A 19 25.09 7.97 5.43
C THR A 19 24.40 8.21 6.79
N ASP A 20 25.02 8.92 7.74
CA ASP A 20 24.38 9.24 9.04
C ASP A 20 23.08 10.05 8.90
N GLN A 21 22.94 10.78 7.78
CA GLN A 21 21.71 11.43 7.33
C GLN A 21 20.57 10.42 7.13
N VAL A 22 20.90 9.20 6.70
CA VAL A 22 19.95 8.10 6.50
C VAL A 22 19.52 7.44 7.79
N ARG A 23 20.24 7.55 8.91
CA ARG A 23 19.70 7.10 10.21
C ARG A 23 18.58 8.03 10.71
N CYS A 24 18.72 9.34 10.50
CA CYS A 24 17.63 10.30 10.69
C CYS A 24 16.50 10.10 9.67
N GLU A 25 16.83 9.91 8.38
CA GLU A 25 15.81 9.62 7.36
C GLU A 25 15.15 8.26 7.54
N ILE A 26 15.79 7.25 8.13
CA ILE A 26 15.20 5.96 8.52
C ILE A 26 14.15 6.18 9.60
N GLY A 27 14.44 7.00 10.61
CA GLY A 27 13.44 7.44 11.59
C GLY A 27 12.26 8.15 10.92
N ILE A 28 12.53 9.00 9.92
CA ILE A 28 11.52 9.71 9.13
C ILE A 28 10.77 8.76 8.18
N THR A 29 11.41 7.74 7.58
CA THR A 29 10.77 6.77 6.67
C THR A 29 9.93 5.76 7.43
N VAL A 30 10.34 5.35 8.63
CA VAL A 30 9.47 4.57 9.53
C VAL A 30 8.26 5.42 9.97
N GLY A 31 8.47 6.71 10.22
CA GLY A 31 7.39 7.67 10.50
C GLY A 31 6.42 7.82 9.32
N GLY A 32 6.94 8.05 8.12
CA GLY A 32 6.15 8.24 6.90
C GLY A 32 5.43 6.96 6.47
N LEU A 33 6.07 5.79 6.57
CA LEU A 33 5.40 4.51 6.32
C LEU A 33 4.28 4.27 7.34
N LYS A 34 4.52 4.54 8.62
CA LYS A 34 3.49 4.45 9.66
C LYS A 34 2.32 5.38 9.36
N GLU A 35 2.59 6.62 8.95
CA GLU A 35 1.57 7.59 8.58
C GLU A 35 0.76 7.13 7.35
N LEU A 36 1.44 6.66 6.30
CA LEU A 36 0.80 6.09 5.11
C LEU A 36 -0.12 4.92 5.49
N VAL A 37 0.38 3.97 6.29
CA VAL A 37 -0.41 2.82 6.75
C VAL A 37 -1.63 3.26 7.55
N GLN A 38 -1.48 4.27 8.42
CA GLN A 38 -2.61 4.83 9.17
C GLN A 38 -3.65 5.47 8.24
N ASN A 39 -3.22 6.22 7.23
CA ASN A 39 -4.12 6.86 6.29
C ASN A 39 -4.86 5.84 5.42
N ILE A 40 -4.17 4.83 4.88
CA ILE A 40 -4.81 3.73 4.14
C ILE A 40 -5.80 2.98 5.04
N SER A 41 -5.43 2.70 6.30
CA SER A 41 -6.33 2.03 7.25
C SER A 41 -7.61 2.85 7.51
N ARG A 42 -7.50 4.18 7.64
CA ARG A 42 -8.67 5.07 7.77
C ARG A 42 -9.52 5.06 6.51
N GLN A 43 -8.90 5.06 5.34
CA GLN A 43 -9.58 4.99 4.05
C GLN A 43 -10.36 3.67 3.89
N ILE A 44 -9.75 2.54 4.25
CA ILE A 44 -10.40 1.22 4.30
C ILE A 44 -11.61 1.27 5.25
N ALA A 45 -11.41 1.74 6.48
CA ALA A 45 -12.48 1.82 7.47
C ALA A 45 -13.65 2.69 6.98
N PHE A 46 -13.36 3.84 6.37
CA PHE A 46 -14.38 4.70 5.76
C PHE A 46 -15.14 3.94 4.67
N GLY A 47 -14.44 3.27 3.76
CA GLY A 47 -15.07 2.46 2.72
C GLY A 47 -15.98 1.37 3.28
N GLN A 48 -15.53 0.64 4.29
CA GLN A 48 -16.30 -0.43 4.92
C GLN A 48 -17.56 0.07 5.65
N VAL A 49 -17.44 1.16 6.42
CA VAL A 49 -18.58 1.77 7.14
C VAL A 49 -19.63 2.27 6.16
N HIS A 50 -19.20 2.88 5.06
CA HIS A 50 -20.10 3.43 4.04
C HIS A 50 -20.49 2.43 2.94
N ARG A 51 -20.05 1.17 3.04
CA ARG A 51 -20.26 0.13 2.02
C ARG A 51 -19.78 0.57 0.63
N LEU A 52 -18.69 1.32 0.57
CA LEU A 52 -18.04 1.73 -0.66
C LEU A 52 -16.96 0.70 -1.00
N PHE A 53 -17.20 -0.06 -2.06
CA PHE A 53 -16.26 -1.03 -2.57
C PHE A 53 -15.52 -0.47 -3.76
N HIS A 54 -14.21 -0.25 -3.60
CA HIS A 54 -13.35 0.30 -4.65
C HIS A 54 -12.96 -0.75 -5.71
N GLY A 55 -12.82 -2.00 -5.27
CA GLY A 55 -12.42 -3.12 -6.12
C GLY A 55 -11.03 -3.68 -5.82
N GLY A 56 -10.24 -2.95 -5.03
CA GLY A 56 -9.02 -3.47 -4.41
C GLY A 56 -8.07 -2.35 -4.00
N TYR A 57 -7.43 -2.52 -2.85
CA TYR A 57 -6.37 -1.63 -2.36
C TYR A 57 -5.03 -2.19 -2.82
N PHE A 58 -4.49 -1.66 -3.91
CA PHE A 58 -3.20 -2.05 -4.47
C PHE A 58 -2.20 -0.91 -4.35
N SER A 59 -0.90 -1.22 -4.26
CA SER A 59 0.13 -0.18 -4.18
C SER A 59 0.13 0.77 -5.39
N SER A 60 -0.40 0.32 -6.55
CA SER A 60 -0.52 1.12 -7.76
C SER A 60 -1.73 2.04 -7.83
N ASN A 61 -2.71 1.91 -6.93
CA ASN A 61 -3.94 2.72 -6.93
C ASN A 61 -4.16 3.48 -5.62
N LEU A 62 -3.10 3.64 -4.83
CA LEU A 62 -3.08 4.44 -3.61
C LEU A 62 -2.11 5.61 -3.78
N SER A 63 -2.54 6.80 -3.39
CA SER A 63 -1.66 7.96 -3.33
C SER A 63 -0.65 7.83 -2.18
N ILE A 64 0.41 8.66 -2.20
CA ILE A 64 1.37 8.75 -1.09
C ILE A 64 0.71 9.21 0.23
N ASN A 65 -0.48 9.81 0.16
CA ASN A 65 -1.26 10.23 1.32
C ASN A 65 -2.28 9.17 1.76
N GLY A 66 -2.37 8.03 1.07
CA GLY A 66 -3.33 6.95 1.36
C GLY A 66 -4.73 7.17 0.77
N GLU A 67 -4.88 8.11 -0.17
CA GLU A 67 -6.14 8.35 -0.87
C GLU A 67 -6.33 7.32 -1.99
N LEU A 68 -7.59 6.95 -2.26
CA LEU A 68 -7.94 6.08 -3.37
C LEU A 68 -7.79 6.79 -4.71
N LEU A 69 -7.13 6.12 -5.65
CA LEU A 69 -7.03 6.51 -7.04
C LEU A 69 -7.71 5.43 -7.91
N ASP A 70 -7.96 5.72 -9.19
CA ASP A 70 -8.47 4.76 -10.18
C ASP A 70 -9.77 4.02 -9.78
N PHE A 71 -10.93 4.61 -10.10
CA PHE A 71 -12.25 4.18 -9.65
C PHE A 71 -12.97 3.24 -10.64
N GLY A 72 -12.25 2.38 -11.35
CA GLY A 72 -12.84 1.53 -12.40
C GLY A 72 -13.97 0.61 -11.95
N SER A 73 -13.81 -0.11 -10.82
CA SER A 73 -14.81 -1.05 -10.28
C SER A 73 -15.59 -0.49 -9.09
N PHE A 74 -15.47 0.81 -8.83
CA PHE A 74 -15.99 1.45 -7.63
C PHE A 74 -17.53 1.43 -7.60
N ARG A 75 -18.10 1.03 -6.46
CA ARG A 75 -19.56 0.95 -6.28
C ARG A 75 -19.95 0.96 -4.81
N SER A 76 -21.16 1.43 -4.52
CA SER A 76 -21.81 1.20 -3.23
C SER A 76 -22.42 -0.22 -3.18
N LEU A 77 -22.27 -0.91 -2.06
CA LEU A 77 -22.88 -2.21 -1.82
C LEU A 77 -24.20 -2.06 -1.04
N PRO A 78 -25.21 -2.92 -1.32
CA PRO A 78 -26.49 -2.89 -0.62
C PRO A 78 -26.37 -3.33 0.84
N ASP A 79 -25.40 -4.17 1.16
CA ASP A 79 -25.15 -4.73 2.48
C ASP A 79 -23.63 -4.95 2.73
N TRP A 80 -23.29 -5.58 3.85
CA TRP A 80 -21.90 -5.94 4.21
C TRP A 80 -21.50 -7.33 3.73
N GLY A 81 -22.25 -7.90 2.79
CA GLY A 81 -21.90 -9.16 2.16
C GLY A 81 -20.58 -9.05 1.39
N LYS A 82 -19.89 -10.20 1.25
CA LYS A 82 -18.65 -10.26 0.47
C LYS A 82 -18.97 -9.94 -1.00
N SER A 83 -18.26 -8.95 -1.54
CA SER A 83 -18.30 -8.62 -2.97
C SER A 83 -16.92 -8.79 -3.57
N PHE A 84 -16.83 -9.44 -4.72
CA PHE A 84 -15.58 -9.74 -5.41
C PHE A 84 -15.47 -8.90 -6.68
N VAL A 85 -14.24 -8.62 -7.09
CA VAL A 85 -13.93 -8.17 -8.46
C VAL A 85 -13.46 -9.36 -9.30
N MET A 86 -12.68 -10.27 -8.71
CA MET A 86 -12.16 -11.49 -9.32
C MET A 86 -12.00 -12.58 -8.25
N ASP A 87 -11.99 -13.85 -8.67
CA ASP A 87 -12.01 -15.04 -7.79
C ASP A 87 -10.80 -15.17 -6.84
N HIS A 88 -9.72 -14.41 -7.06
CA HIS A 88 -8.48 -14.46 -6.28
C HIS A 88 -8.11 -13.15 -5.59
N VAL A 89 -8.94 -12.11 -5.75
CA VAL A 89 -8.73 -10.82 -5.09
C VAL A 89 -9.51 -10.83 -3.78
N PRO A 90 -8.93 -10.36 -2.66
CA PRO A 90 -9.65 -10.21 -1.41
C PRO A 90 -10.97 -9.44 -1.61
N PRO A 91 -12.10 -9.99 -1.11
CA PRO A 91 -13.40 -9.35 -1.26
C PRO A 91 -13.52 -8.09 -0.40
N PHE A 92 -14.62 -7.36 -0.61
CA PHE A 92 -15.08 -6.36 0.33
C PHE A 92 -15.12 -6.92 1.76
N GLY A 93 -14.54 -6.19 2.71
CA GLY A 93 -14.36 -6.57 4.11
C GLY A 93 -13.00 -7.20 4.44
N ASP A 94 -12.27 -7.72 3.44
CA ASP A 94 -10.97 -8.36 3.62
C ASP A 94 -9.80 -7.44 3.17
N GLU A 95 -10.03 -6.14 2.97
CA GLU A 95 -9.03 -5.20 2.41
C GLU A 95 -7.77 -5.06 3.27
N MET A 96 -7.87 -5.30 4.59
CA MET A 96 -6.71 -5.28 5.50
C MET A 96 -5.65 -6.33 5.13
N ARG A 97 -6.04 -7.43 4.44
CA ARG A 97 -5.08 -8.40 3.91
C ARG A 97 -4.21 -7.81 2.80
N LEU A 98 -4.78 -6.95 1.96
CA LEU A 98 -4.02 -6.25 0.92
C LEU A 98 -3.07 -5.22 1.52
N LEU A 99 -3.49 -4.53 2.58
CA LEU A 99 -2.62 -3.60 3.29
C LEU A 99 -1.38 -4.29 3.86
N ALA A 100 -1.50 -5.50 4.40
CA ALA A 100 -0.35 -6.28 4.87
C ALA A 100 0.66 -6.53 3.74
N LEU A 101 0.18 -6.93 2.55
CA LEU A 101 1.03 -7.15 1.36
C LEU A 101 1.72 -5.85 0.89
N ILE A 102 1.01 -4.72 0.94
CA ILE A 102 1.60 -3.41 0.61
C ILE A 102 2.72 -3.08 1.59
N ILE A 103 2.50 -3.28 2.89
CA ILE A 103 3.52 -3.02 3.91
C ILE A 103 4.76 -3.88 3.64
N GLU A 104 4.60 -5.19 3.44
CA GLU A 104 5.70 -6.11 3.11
C GLU A 104 6.48 -5.64 1.88
N SER A 105 5.77 -5.22 0.82
CA SER A 105 6.40 -4.68 -0.38
C SER A 105 7.18 -3.38 -0.15
N LEU A 106 6.74 -2.52 0.77
CA LEU A 106 7.36 -1.22 1.03
C LEU A 106 8.54 -1.30 2.01
N VAL A 107 8.56 -2.31 2.90
CA VAL A 107 9.69 -2.52 3.81
C VAL A 107 10.87 -3.27 3.17
N PHE A 108 10.76 -3.67 1.89
CA PHE A 108 11.77 -4.41 1.14
C PHE A 108 12.25 -5.69 1.86
N HIS A 109 11.33 -6.37 2.54
CA HIS A 109 11.63 -7.60 3.29
C HIS A 109 11.50 -8.86 2.42
#